data_AF-A0A812S0W1-F1
#
_entry.id   AF-A0A812S0W1-F1
#
_cell.length_a   1.000
_cell.length_b   1.000
_cell.length_c   1.000
_cell.angle_alpha   90.00
_cell.angle_beta   90.00
_cell.angle_gamma   90.00
#
_symmetry.space_group_name_H-M   'P 1'
#
loop_
_entity.id
_entity.type
_entity.pdbx_description
1 polymer ?
#
loop_
_entity_poly.entity_id
_entity_poly.type
_entity_poly.pdbx_seq_one_letter_code
_entity_poly.pdbx_strand_id
1 'polypeptide(L)'
;MDPRVSPDLLALSTCFDQTNGASEVAQRLRVLTGQRGSARFNSEVAECLMRIKEIDGIAKVEQCRLSESGLTERSRIAEEARSQRYKHLVDVMQVSVKEGAETARQEISARAEVSKETVKGHVQIQEVQSRVQQSSSNFWQWVALTLIFSTILTGRRRASLRGGASRLLSWLPWLLLAVVGWRQTRATRLHLSQLMKTMRSLPLLRLSSLFGGGAASAAAPVAAEVATPPPVSPPPASEPSALESDRDSPKGSATSTVLRSEQEGDAPAALRRLLQPVGLDVYTERLLAEGYDTEALTMLEGTEREEMLKIIQCLPGHKVKFRKLLWRSQS
;
A
#
# COMPACT_ATOMS: atom_id res chain seq x y z
N MET A 1 11.96 32.33 21.00
CA MET A 1 12.92 31.78 20.02
C MET A 1 12.21 31.83 18.67
N ASP A 2 12.41 32.92 17.94
CA ASP A 2 11.66 33.22 16.71
C ASP A 2 12.20 32.44 15.50
N PRO A 3 11.39 31.64 14.80
CA PRO A 3 11.84 30.80 13.68
C PRO A 3 11.85 31.54 12.32
N ARG A 4 12.05 32.87 12.30
CA ARG A 4 11.93 33.68 11.07
C ARG A 4 13.15 34.53 10.72
N VAL A 5 14.34 34.11 11.13
CA VAL A 5 15.57 34.70 10.60
C VAL A 5 16.02 33.84 9.43
N SER A 6 15.69 34.27 8.21
CA SER A 6 16.16 33.62 6.98
C SER A 6 17.69 33.58 6.96
N PRO A 7 18.32 32.41 6.77
CA PRO A 7 19.78 32.26 6.75
C PRO A 7 20.46 33.11 5.66
N ASP A 8 19.72 33.55 4.65
CA ASP A 8 20.22 34.40 3.57
C ASP A 8 20.63 35.81 4.01
N LEU A 9 20.06 36.33 5.11
CA LEU A 9 20.45 37.65 5.64
C LEU A 9 21.79 37.61 6.40
N LEU A 10 22.18 36.46 6.94
CA LEU A 10 23.48 36.30 7.60
C LEU A 10 24.63 36.18 6.57
N ALA A 11 24.35 35.68 5.36
CA ALA A 11 25.33 35.60 4.29
C ALA A 11 25.69 36.97 3.68
N LEU A 12 24.78 37.95 3.72
CA LEU A 12 25.07 39.31 3.27
C LEU A 12 25.85 40.13 4.32
N SER A 13 25.71 39.81 5.61
CA SER A 13 26.43 40.48 6.70
C SER A 13 27.93 40.18 6.70
N THR A 14 28.35 39.00 6.26
CA THR A 14 29.77 38.60 6.26
C THR A 14 30.59 39.23 5.14
N CYS A 15 29.95 39.83 4.13
CA CYS A 15 30.65 40.61 3.11
C CYS A 15 31.09 42.01 3.59
N PHE A 16 30.50 42.52 4.68
CA PHE A 16 30.78 43.87 5.16
C PHE A 16 31.88 43.95 6.24
N ASP A 17 32.20 42.84 6.93
CA ASP A 17 33.14 42.84 8.07
C ASP A 17 34.63 42.71 7.69
N GLN A 18 34.97 42.72 6.39
CA GLN A 18 36.37 42.67 5.93
C GLN A 18 37.07 44.05 5.90
N THR A 19 36.65 45.00 6.74
CA THR A 19 37.32 46.30 6.91
C THR A 19 38.57 46.23 7.80
N ASN A 20 38.87 45.09 8.43
CA ASN A 20 40.10 44.92 9.22
C ASN A 20 41.40 45.06 8.39
N GLY A 21 41.35 44.91 7.06
CA GLY A 21 42.50 45.18 6.19
C GLY A 21 42.78 46.68 5.94
N ALA A 22 41.80 47.56 6.19
CA ALA A 22 41.98 49.00 5.98
C ALA A 22 42.92 49.62 7.03
N SER A 23 42.93 49.08 8.26
CA SER A 23 43.80 49.55 9.34
C SER A 23 45.26 49.18 9.09
N GLU A 24 45.54 47.97 8.59
CA GLU A 24 46.91 47.52 8.32
C GLU A 24 47.55 48.30 7.17
N VAL A 25 46.80 48.57 6.10
CA VAL A 25 47.29 49.39 4.98
C VAL A 25 47.54 50.84 5.43
N ALA A 26 46.64 51.41 6.24
CA ALA A 26 46.84 52.75 6.80
C ALA A 26 48.07 52.82 7.72
N GLN A 27 48.36 51.74 8.46
CA GLN A 27 49.52 51.63 9.35
C GLN A 27 50.83 51.50 8.55
N ARG A 28 50.86 50.69 7.49
CA ARG A 28 52.01 50.57 6.57
C ARG A 28 52.26 51.86 5.78
N LEU A 29 51.20 52.57 5.38
CA LEU A 29 51.34 53.87 4.72
C LEU A 29 51.99 54.91 5.64
N ARG A 30 51.60 54.91 6.92
CA ARG A 30 52.14 55.83 7.94
C ARG A 30 53.65 55.64 8.14
N VAL A 31 54.12 54.38 8.08
CA VAL A 31 55.54 54.03 8.15
C VAL A 31 56.31 54.54 6.92
N LEU A 32 55.73 54.45 5.72
CA LEU A 32 56.38 54.94 4.49
C LEU A 32 56.43 56.48 4.40
N THR A 33 55.42 57.17 4.94
CA THR A 33 55.37 58.65 4.91
C THR A 33 56.27 59.36 5.93
N GLY A 34 56.87 58.62 6.88
CA GLY A 34 57.72 59.18 7.94
C GLY A 34 59.11 59.66 7.51
N GLN A 35 59.58 59.31 6.30
CA GLN A 35 60.86 59.77 5.77
C GLN A 35 60.75 61.17 5.15
N ARG A 36 61.06 62.20 5.95
CA ARG A 36 61.16 63.62 5.57
C ARG A 36 62.20 63.82 4.46
N GLY A 37 61.74 63.95 3.21
CA GLY A 37 62.61 64.38 2.10
C GLY A 37 62.03 64.24 0.69
N SER A 38 61.00 63.42 0.48
CA SER A 38 60.55 63.02 -0.87
C SER A 38 59.17 63.58 -1.26
N ALA A 39 59.01 64.90 -1.33
CA ALA A 39 57.73 65.52 -1.70
C ALA A 39 57.26 65.19 -3.13
N ARG A 40 58.17 64.83 -4.05
CA ARG A 40 57.82 64.51 -5.45
C ARG A 40 57.37 63.06 -5.69
N PHE A 41 57.85 62.10 -4.90
CA PHE A 41 57.44 60.69 -5.03
C PHE A 41 56.03 60.43 -4.47
N ASN A 42 55.52 61.36 -3.64
CA ASN A 42 54.23 61.21 -3.00
C ASN A 42 53.05 61.35 -3.98
N SER A 43 53.20 62.11 -5.09
CA SER A 43 52.10 62.29 -6.06
C SER A 43 51.85 61.05 -6.91
N GLU A 44 52.91 60.41 -7.43
CA GLU A 44 52.80 59.18 -8.24
C GLU A 44 52.30 58.00 -7.41
N VAL A 45 52.76 57.89 -6.16
CA VAL A 45 52.28 56.87 -5.23
C VAL A 45 50.81 57.10 -4.87
N ALA A 46 50.40 58.35 -4.64
CA ALA A 46 49.00 58.68 -4.40
C ALA A 46 48.11 58.34 -5.61
N GLU A 47 48.55 58.66 -6.82
CA GLU A 47 47.84 58.30 -8.06
C GLU A 47 47.72 56.78 -8.22
N CYS A 48 48.80 56.04 -8.00
CA CYS A 48 48.79 54.57 -8.03
C CYS A 48 47.81 53.98 -6.99
N LEU A 49 47.83 54.49 -5.76
CA LEU A 49 46.91 54.07 -4.70
C LEU A 49 45.45 54.39 -5.03
N MET A 50 45.18 55.55 -5.65
CA MET A 50 43.83 55.88 -6.11
C MET A 50 43.37 54.90 -7.19
N ARG A 51 44.22 54.58 -8.18
CA ARG A 51 43.89 53.58 -9.23
C ARG A 51 43.66 52.19 -8.63
N ILE A 52 44.45 51.76 -7.65
CA ILE A 52 44.23 50.49 -6.94
C ILE A 52 42.86 50.51 -6.25
N LYS A 53 42.50 51.61 -5.57
CA LYS A 53 41.20 51.73 -4.91
C LYS A 53 40.02 51.78 -5.87
N GLU A 54 40.21 52.39 -7.04
CA GLU A 54 39.21 52.36 -8.11
C GLU A 54 38.99 50.93 -8.63
N ILE A 55 40.08 50.21 -8.92
CA ILE A 55 40.03 48.80 -9.37
C ILE A 55 39.38 47.92 -8.29
N ASP A 56 39.76 48.09 -7.01
CA ASP A 56 39.15 47.37 -5.89
C ASP A 56 37.64 47.63 -5.81
N GLY A 57 37.22 48.88 -6.05
CA GLY A 57 35.82 49.29 -6.09
C GLY A 57 35.04 48.57 -7.19
N ILE A 58 35.58 48.59 -8.41
CA ILE A 58 34.97 47.90 -9.57
C ILE A 58 34.91 46.38 -9.33
N ALA A 59 35.99 45.79 -8.82
CA ALA A 59 36.05 44.35 -8.54
C ALA A 59 34.99 43.92 -7.51
N LYS A 60 34.77 44.72 -6.47
CA LYS A 60 33.72 44.44 -5.47
C LYS A 60 32.31 44.54 -6.05
N VAL A 61 32.04 45.54 -6.88
CA VAL A 61 30.73 45.68 -7.55
C VAL A 61 30.47 44.49 -8.47
N GLU A 62 31.45 44.06 -9.27
CA GLU A 62 31.32 42.87 -10.13
C GLU A 62 31.17 41.59 -9.31
N GLN A 63 31.88 41.46 -8.19
CA GLN A 63 31.71 40.32 -7.28
C GLN A 63 30.29 40.25 -6.71
N CYS A 64 29.72 41.38 -6.27
CA CYS A 64 28.33 41.47 -5.82
C CYS A 64 27.35 41.15 -6.95
N ARG A 65 27.58 41.67 -8.17
CA ARG A 65 26.73 41.39 -9.33
C ARG A 65 26.71 39.89 -9.68
N LEU A 66 27.88 39.24 -9.64
CA LEU A 66 28.01 37.81 -9.90
C LEU A 66 27.39 36.97 -8.79
N SER A 67 27.49 37.38 -7.53
CA SER A 67 26.86 36.65 -6.42
C SER A 67 25.34 36.74 -6.48
N GLU A 68 24.78 37.93 -6.74
CA GLU A 68 23.34 38.14 -6.93
C GLU A 68 22.81 37.33 -8.13
N SER A 69 23.48 37.43 -9.28
CA SER A 69 23.13 36.64 -10.47
C SER A 69 23.17 35.13 -10.18
N GLY A 70 24.22 34.66 -9.51
CA GLY A 70 24.35 33.25 -9.12
C GLY A 70 23.31 32.79 -8.11
N LEU A 71 22.81 33.66 -7.24
CA LEU A 71 21.69 33.34 -6.33
C LEU A 71 20.36 33.26 -7.10
N THR A 72 20.11 34.19 -8.02
CA THR A 72 18.89 34.16 -8.84
C THR A 72 18.81 32.90 -9.71
N GLU A 73 19.90 32.50 -10.35
CA GLU A 73 19.92 31.29 -11.18
C GLU A 73 19.77 30.02 -10.33
N ARG A 74 20.39 29.96 -9.15
CA ARG A 74 20.19 28.83 -8.22
C ARG A 74 18.73 28.72 -7.75
N SER A 75 18.09 29.85 -7.46
CA SER A 75 16.66 29.88 -7.11
C SER A 75 15.79 29.38 -8.28
N ARG A 76 16.07 29.86 -9.50
CA ARG A 76 15.38 29.44 -10.72
C ARG A 76 15.51 27.93 -10.97
N ILE A 77 16.72 27.38 -10.90
CA ILE A 77 16.96 25.93 -11.09
C ILE A 77 16.19 25.12 -10.04
N ALA A 78 16.18 25.58 -8.79
CA ALA A 78 15.45 24.91 -7.72
C ALA A 78 13.93 24.92 -7.94
N GLU A 79 13.38 26.03 -8.45
CA GLU A 79 11.97 26.16 -8.79
C GLU A 79 11.58 25.33 -10.02
N GLU A 80 12.42 25.30 -11.06
CA GLU A 80 12.25 24.43 -12.22
C GLU A 80 12.25 22.95 -11.81
N ALA A 81 13.17 22.54 -10.93
CA ALA A 81 13.22 21.18 -10.40
C ALA A 81 11.99 20.82 -9.54
N ARG A 82 11.46 21.75 -8.74
CA ARG A 82 10.18 21.55 -8.03
C ARG A 82 9.03 21.39 -9.03
N SER A 83 8.97 22.25 -10.04
CA SER A 83 7.94 22.21 -11.07
C SER A 83 7.94 20.89 -11.84
N GLN A 84 9.11 20.35 -12.17
CA GLN A 84 9.24 19.03 -12.80
C GLN A 84 8.74 17.90 -11.90
N ARG A 85 9.05 17.94 -10.59
CA ARG A 85 8.51 16.96 -9.63
C ARG A 85 6.99 16.99 -9.55
N TYR A 86 6.39 18.17 -9.52
CA TYR A 86 4.93 18.29 -9.54
C TYR A 86 4.30 17.79 -10.84
N LYS A 87 4.92 18.06 -12.00
CA LYS A 87 4.46 17.51 -13.28
C LYS A 87 4.46 15.98 -13.25
N HIS A 88 5.55 15.37 -12.82
CA HIS A 88 5.65 13.91 -12.70
C HIS A 88 4.60 13.35 -11.73
N LEU A 89 4.34 14.01 -10.60
CA LEU A 89 3.30 13.58 -9.66
C LEU A 89 1.90 13.63 -10.30
N VAL A 90 1.59 14.71 -11.03
CA VAL A 90 0.33 14.85 -11.76
C VAL A 90 0.17 13.76 -12.82
N ASP A 91 1.24 13.43 -13.55
CA ASP A 91 1.23 12.36 -14.56
C ASP A 91 0.95 11.00 -13.90
N VAL A 92 1.59 10.69 -12.78
CA VAL A 92 1.36 9.46 -12.01
C VAL A 92 -0.09 9.39 -11.50
N MET A 93 -0.62 10.50 -10.97
CA MET A 93 -2.01 10.57 -10.54
C MET A 93 -2.98 10.35 -11.71
N GLN A 94 -2.69 10.93 -12.88
CA GLN A 94 -3.52 10.75 -14.06
C GLN A 94 -3.53 9.28 -14.54
N VAL A 95 -2.38 8.61 -14.54
CA VAL A 95 -2.29 7.18 -14.86
C VAL A 95 -3.08 6.35 -13.85
N SER A 96 -2.90 6.61 -12.55
CA SER A 96 -3.63 5.89 -11.49
C SER A 96 -5.15 6.03 -11.61
N VAL A 97 -5.65 7.24 -11.90
CA VAL A 97 -7.09 7.48 -12.11
C VAL A 97 -7.60 6.74 -13.36
N LYS A 98 -6.83 6.73 -14.45
CA LYS A 98 -7.18 6.01 -15.68
C LYS A 98 -7.25 4.50 -15.45
N GLU A 99 -6.23 3.92 -14.83
CA GLU A 99 -6.18 2.48 -14.51
C GLU A 99 -7.29 2.08 -13.53
N GLY A 100 -7.59 2.93 -12.54
CA GLY A 100 -8.72 2.73 -11.63
C GLY A 100 -10.05 2.69 -12.36
N ALA A 101 -10.26 3.61 -13.31
CA ALA A 101 -11.47 3.67 -14.12
C ALA A 101 -11.61 2.44 -15.04
N GLU A 102 -10.51 1.97 -15.64
CA GLU A 102 -10.50 0.75 -16.46
C GLU A 102 -10.79 -0.50 -15.63
N THR A 103 -10.17 -0.61 -14.46
CA THR A 103 -10.40 -1.73 -13.53
C THR A 103 -11.86 -1.77 -13.07
N ALA A 104 -12.44 -0.62 -12.72
CA ALA A 104 -13.86 -0.53 -12.35
C ALA A 104 -14.79 -0.95 -13.51
N ARG A 105 -14.47 -0.57 -14.75
CA ARG A 105 -15.23 -1.02 -15.94
C ARG A 105 -15.13 -2.53 -16.13
N GLN A 106 -13.94 -3.10 -15.99
CA GLN A 106 -13.72 -4.55 -16.09
C GLN A 106 -14.47 -5.32 -14.99
N GLU A 107 -14.49 -4.78 -13.77
CA GLU A 107 -15.24 -5.36 -12.66
C GLU A 107 -16.75 -5.34 -12.93
N ILE A 108 -17.30 -4.22 -13.42
CA ILE A 108 -18.72 -4.11 -13.78
C ILE A 108 -19.06 -5.10 -14.90
N SER A 109 -18.22 -5.25 -15.94
CA SER A 109 -18.45 -6.22 -17.01
C SER A 109 -18.38 -7.67 -16.50
N ALA A 110 -17.40 -8.00 -15.66
CA ALA A 110 -17.28 -9.33 -15.08
C ALA A 110 -18.47 -9.67 -14.17
N ARG A 111 -18.92 -8.72 -13.35
CA ARG A 111 -20.14 -8.87 -12.53
C ARG A 111 -21.39 -9.05 -13.39
N ALA A 112 -21.50 -8.30 -14.49
CA ALA A 112 -22.60 -8.44 -15.43
C ALA A 112 -22.61 -9.85 -16.09
N GLU A 113 -21.45 -10.38 -16.48
CA GLU A 113 -21.33 -11.74 -17.03
C GLU A 113 -21.72 -12.81 -16.01
N VAL A 114 -21.21 -12.72 -14.78
CA VAL A 114 -21.59 -13.65 -13.69
C VAL A 114 -23.09 -13.56 -13.40
N SER A 115 -23.68 -12.37 -13.40
CA SER A 115 -25.13 -12.21 -13.22
C SER A 115 -25.93 -12.87 -14.35
N LYS A 116 -25.43 -12.80 -15.60
CA LYS A 116 -26.07 -13.45 -16.75
C LYS A 116 -25.99 -14.98 -16.65
N GLU A 117 -24.85 -15.51 -16.24
CA GLU A 117 -24.67 -16.96 -16.07
C GLU A 117 -25.48 -17.51 -14.90
N THR A 118 -25.54 -16.78 -13.77
CA THR A 118 -26.36 -17.16 -12.62
C THR A 118 -27.85 -17.14 -12.94
N VAL A 119 -28.34 -16.13 -13.67
CA VAL A 119 -29.73 -16.10 -14.16
C VAL A 119 -30.00 -17.27 -15.11
N LYS A 120 -29.09 -17.56 -16.05
CA LYS A 120 -29.21 -18.72 -16.94
C LYS A 120 -29.27 -20.04 -16.17
N GLY A 121 -28.43 -20.19 -15.14
CA GLY A 121 -28.44 -21.34 -14.24
C GLY A 121 -29.77 -21.49 -13.49
N HIS A 122 -30.31 -20.40 -12.95
CA HIS A 122 -31.61 -20.41 -12.26
C HIS A 122 -32.75 -20.80 -13.20
N VAL A 123 -32.77 -20.26 -14.43
CA VAL A 123 -33.78 -20.62 -15.44
C VAL A 123 -33.72 -22.11 -15.77
N GLN A 124 -32.52 -22.69 -15.91
CA GLN A 124 -32.36 -24.13 -16.15
C GLN A 124 -32.83 -24.97 -14.97
N ILE A 125 -32.50 -24.58 -13.74
CA ILE A 125 -32.95 -25.28 -12.53
C ILE A 125 -34.48 -25.25 -12.45
N GLN A 126 -35.10 -24.10 -12.72
CA GLN A 126 -36.54 -23.94 -12.70
C GLN A 126 -37.23 -24.71 -13.82
N GLU A 127 -36.63 -24.80 -15.01
CA GLU A 127 -37.13 -25.62 -16.11
C GLU A 127 -37.07 -27.12 -15.76
N VAL A 128 -35.96 -27.59 -15.17
CA VAL A 128 -35.87 -28.99 -14.72
C VAL A 128 -36.88 -29.27 -13.61
N GLN A 129 -37.04 -28.35 -12.66
CA GLN A 129 -38.00 -28.49 -11.58
C GLN A 129 -39.44 -28.54 -12.10
N SER A 130 -39.81 -27.71 -13.07
CA SER A 130 -41.14 -27.73 -13.68
C SER A 130 -41.39 -29.01 -14.47
N ARG A 131 -40.39 -29.54 -15.18
CA ARG A 131 -40.47 -30.85 -15.86
C ARG A 131 -40.65 -32.00 -14.86
N VAL A 132 -39.91 -31.99 -13.74
CA VAL A 132 -40.07 -32.99 -12.67
C VAL A 132 -41.44 -32.88 -12.02
N GLN A 133 -41.94 -31.67 -11.79
CA GLN A 133 -43.26 -31.44 -11.21
C GLN A 133 -44.40 -31.86 -12.16
N GLN A 134 -44.26 -31.64 -13.47
CA GLN A 134 -45.21 -32.16 -14.46
C GLN A 134 -45.19 -33.69 -14.49
N SER A 135 -44.02 -34.33 -14.44
CA SER A 135 -43.89 -35.79 -14.38
C SER A 135 -44.47 -36.39 -13.11
N SER A 136 -44.30 -35.72 -11.96
CA SER A 136 -44.80 -36.21 -10.68
C SER A 136 -46.33 -36.18 -10.58
N SER A 137 -46.99 -35.25 -11.28
CA SER A 137 -48.45 -35.22 -11.36
C SER A 137 -49.00 -36.49 -12.03
N ASN A 138 -48.37 -36.94 -13.11
CA ASN A 138 -48.70 -38.22 -13.75
C ASN A 138 -48.42 -39.39 -12.80
N PHE A 139 -47.32 -39.36 -12.05
CA PHE A 139 -47.00 -40.40 -11.06
C PHE A 139 -48.07 -40.51 -9.97
N TRP A 140 -48.52 -39.40 -9.38
CA TRP A 140 -49.57 -39.41 -8.36
C TRP A 140 -50.92 -39.85 -8.92
N GLN A 141 -51.25 -39.49 -10.17
CA GLN A 141 -52.44 -40.02 -10.85
C GLN A 141 -52.36 -41.55 -11.00
N TRP A 142 -51.21 -42.10 -11.40
CA TRP A 142 -51.00 -43.54 -11.48
C TRP A 142 -51.05 -44.24 -10.11
N VAL A 143 -50.49 -43.62 -9.07
CA VAL A 143 -50.55 -44.14 -7.69
C VAL A 143 -51.99 -44.14 -7.19
N ALA A 144 -52.75 -43.07 -7.42
CA ALA A 144 -54.16 -42.99 -7.07
C ALA A 144 -54.99 -44.06 -7.82
N LEU A 145 -54.77 -44.22 -9.13
CA LEU A 145 -55.45 -45.24 -9.93
C LEU A 145 -55.12 -46.66 -9.47
N THR A 146 -53.86 -46.96 -9.12
CA THR A 146 -53.49 -48.28 -8.61
C THR A 146 -54.10 -48.56 -7.23
N LEU A 147 -54.18 -47.56 -6.35
CA LEU A 147 -54.88 -47.67 -5.07
C LEU A 147 -56.38 -47.95 -5.25
N ILE A 148 -57.07 -47.20 -6.12
CA ILE A 148 -58.50 -47.42 -6.42
C ILE A 148 -58.71 -48.82 -7.01
N PHE A 149 -57.88 -49.25 -7.96
CA PHE A 149 -58.01 -50.58 -8.56
C PHE A 149 -57.77 -51.70 -7.54
N SER A 150 -56.81 -51.50 -6.62
CA SER A 150 -56.52 -52.46 -5.56
C SER A 150 -57.68 -52.63 -4.56
N THR A 151 -58.36 -51.53 -4.22
CA THR A 151 -59.51 -51.54 -3.28
C THR A 151 -60.76 -52.15 -3.92
N ILE A 152 -61.00 -51.93 -5.21
CA ILE A 152 -62.12 -52.56 -5.94
C ILE A 152 -61.93 -54.08 -6.07
N LEU A 153 -60.71 -54.55 -6.39
CA LEU A 153 -60.45 -55.99 -6.49
C LEU A 153 -60.50 -56.72 -5.14
N THR A 154 -60.11 -56.06 -4.06
CA THR A 154 -60.17 -56.64 -2.70
C THR A 154 -61.58 -56.58 -2.11
N GLY A 155 -62.39 -55.56 -2.44
CA GLY A 155 -63.76 -55.42 -1.95
C GLY A 155 -64.78 -56.43 -2.50
N ARG A 156 -64.54 -57.03 -3.67
CA ARG A 156 -65.54 -57.88 -4.35
C ARG A 156 -65.49 -59.38 -4.02
N ARG A 157 -64.57 -59.85 -3.17
CA ARG A 157 -64.40 -61.29 -2.85
C ARG A 157 -64.96 -61.72 -1.49
N ARG A 158 -66.17 -61.27 -1.13
CA ARG A 158 -66.85 -61.72 0.10
C ARG A 158 -68.00 -62.71 -0.10
N ALA A 159 -68.26 -63.17 -1.32
CA ALA A 159 -69.24 -64.22 -1.56
C ALA A 159 -68.60 -65.42 -2.30
N SER A 160 -68.46 -66.53 -1.57
CA SER A 160 -68.50 -67.89 -2.11
C SER A 160 -67.47 -68.27 -3.19
N LEU A 161 -66.20 -68.47 -2.81
CA LEU A 161 -65.32 -69.40 -3.55
C LEU A 161 -64.51 -70.22 -2.53
N ARG A 162 -65.10 -71.34 -2.12
CA ARG A 162 -64.48 -72.44 -1.38
C ARG A 162 -63.63 -73.24 -2.38
N GLY A 163 -62.33 -73.37 -2.11
CA GLY A 163 -61.50 -74.43 -2.69
C GLY A 163 -60.25 -73.96 -3.44
N GLY A 164 -59.09 -74.01 -2.79
CA GLY A 164 -57.81 -74.34 -3.42
C GLY A 164 -56.86 -73.20 -3.80
N ALA A 165 -57.33 -72.11 -4.44
CA ALA A 165 -56.41 -71.17 -5.12
C ALA A 165 -56.01 -69.90 -4.33
N SER A 166 -56.50 -69.70 -3.10
CA SER A 166 -56.34 -68.44 -2.36
C SER A 166 -54.94 -68.19 -1.78
N ARG A 167 -54.07 -69.21 -1.69
CA ARG A 167 -52.71 -69.05 -1.14
C ARG A 167 -51.71 -68.43 -2.11
N LEU A 168 -51.92 -68.56 -3.42
CA LEU A 168 -51.04 -67.95 -4.43
C LEU A 168 -51.40 -66.49 -4.70
N LEU A 169 -52.68 -66.13 -4.60
CA LEU A 169 -53.12 -64.75 -4.85
C LEU A 169 -52.77 -63.77 -3.71
N SER A 170 -52.60 -64.25 -2.48
CA SER A 170 -52.18 -63.39 -1.36
C SER A 170 -50.72 -62.95 -1.44
N TRP A 171 -49.89 -63.64 -2.23
CA TRP A 171 -48.47 -63.31 -2.45
C TRP A 171 -48.26 -62.31 -3.59
N LEU A 172 -49.26 -62.15 -4.46
CA LEU A 172 -49.18 -61.29 -5.64
C LEU A 172 -48.94 -59.80 -5.31
N PRO A 173 -49.57 -59.21 -4.28
CA PRO A 173 -49.26 -57.84 -3.84
C PRO A 173 -47.83 -57.68 -3.34
N TRP A 174 -47.32 -58.69 -2.60
CA TRP A 174 -45.96 -58.70 -2.08
C TRP A 174 -44.92 -58.86 -3.19
N LEU A 175 -45.19 -59.69 -4.20
CA LEU A 175 -44.36 -59.83 -5.39
C LEU A 175 -44.33 -58.55 -6.22
N LEU A 176 -45.48 -57.87 -6.39
CA LEU A 176 -45.52 -56.57 -7.07
C LEU A 176 -44.74 -55.50 -6.30
N LEU A 177 -44.89 -55.43 -4.97
CA LEU A 177 -44.09 -54.55 -4.11
C LEU A 177 -42.59 -54.86 -4.20
N ALA A 178 -42.21 -56.15 -4.21
CA ALA A 178 -40.83 -56.57 -4.35
C ALA A 178 -40.26 -56.20 -5.73
N VAL A 179 -41.02 -56.37 -6.81
CA VAL A 179 -40.59 -56.01 -8.17
C VAL A 179 -40.48 -54.49 -8.34
N VAL A 180 -41.43 -53.71 -7.78
CA VAL A 180 -41.37 -52.24 -7.78
C VAL A 180 -40.19 -51.75 -6.94
N GLY A 181 -40.01 -52.28 -5.73
CA GLY A 181 -38.87 -51.97 -4.86
C GLY A 181 -37.52 -52.35 -5.51
N TRP A 182 -37.46 -53.48 -6.21
CA TRP A 182 -36.27 -53.90 -6.97
C TRP A 182 -35.97 -52.97 -8.14
N ARG A 183 -36.98 -52.51 -8.87
CA ARG A 183 -36.79 -51.51 -9.94
C ARG A 183 -36.33 -50.17 -9.39
N GLN A 184 -36.88 -49.74 -8.26
CA GLN A 184 -36.57 -48.46 -7.64
C GLN A 184 -35.15 -48.44 -7.06
N THR A 185 -34.73 -49.54 -6.42
CA THR A 185 -33.33 -49.72 -5.95
C THR A 185 -32.33 -49.82 -7.09
N ARG A 186 -32.71 -50.37 -8.26
CA ARG A 186 -31.83 -50.41 -9.44
C ARG A 186 -31.67 -49.01 -10.07
N ALA A 187 -32.72 -48.21 -10.11
CA ALA A 187 -32.66 -46.83 -10.61
C ALA A 187 -31.81 -45.91 -9.71
N THR A 188 -31.95 -46.03 -8.38
CA THR A 188 -31.13 -45.25 -7.44
C THR A 188 -29.66 -45.66 -7.49
N ARG A 189 -29.35 -46.96 -7.66
CA ARG A 189 -27.97 -47.42 -7.86
C ARG A 189 -27.30 -46.82 -9.10
N LEU A 190 -28.04 -46.64 -10.19
CA LEU A 190 -27.48 -46.03 -11.40
C LEU A 190 -27.16 -44.54 -11.19
N HIS A 191 -28.05 -43.78 -10.52
CA HIS A 191 -27.78 -42.38 -10.16
C HIS A 191 -26.58 -42.25 -9.22
N LEU A 192 -26.48 -43.09 -8.19
CA LEU A 192 -25.36 -43.08 -7.24
C LEU A 192 -24.03 -43.42 -7.94
N SER A 193 -24.06 -44.33 -8.91
CA SER A 193 -22.86 -44.67 -9.70
C SER A 193 -22.41 -43.54 -10.63
N GLN A 194 -23.34 -42.74 -11.18
CA GLN A 194 -23.00 -41.56 -11.97
C GLN A 194 -22.46 -40.43 -11.08
N LEU A 195 -23.06 -40.21 -9.91
CA LEU A 195 -22.62 -39.21 -8.93
C LEU A 195 -21.21 -39.53 -8.38
N MET A 196 -20.93 -40.82 -8.14
CA MET A 196 -19.60 -41.29 -7.78
C MET A 196 -18.57 -41.08 -8.89
N LYS A 197 -18.97 -41.17 -10.18
CA LYS A 197 -18.06 -40.88 -11.30
C LYS A 197 -17.78 -39.38 -11.44
N THR A 198 -18.76 -38.52 -11.25
CA THR A 198 -18.57 -37.06 -11.31
C THR A 198 -17.75 -36.53 -10.12
N MET A 199 -17.92 -37.11 -8.93
CA MET A 199 -17.09 -36.78 -7.76
C MET A 199 -15.63 -37.22 -7.94
N ARG A 200 -15.38 -38.33 -8.64
CA ARG A 200 -14.02 -38.86 -8.86
C ARG A 200 -13.25 -38.12 -9.96
N SER A 201 -13.92 -37.29 -10.75
CA SER A 201 -13.32 -36.50 -11.82
C SER A 201 -13.24 -35.00 -11.51
N LEU A 202 -13.54 -34.56 -10.29
CA LEU A 202 -13.22 -33.20 -9.84
C LEU A 202 -11.74 -33.19 -9.45
N PRO A 203 -10.84 -32.63 -10.28
CA PRO A 203 -9.45 -32.50 -9.90
C PRO A 203 -9.39 -31.63 -8.64
N LEU A 204 -8.62 -32.10 -7.65
CA LEU A 204 -8.20 -31.36 -6.45
C LEU A 204 -7.27 -30.18 -6.83
N LEU A 205 -7.67 -29.38 -7.81
CA LEU A 205 -6.98 -28.17 -8.24
C LEU A 205 -7.78 -26.97 -7.73
N ARG A 206 -7.11 -26.15 -6.90
CA ARG A 206 -7.52 -24.86 -6.32
C ARG A 206 -8.30 -24.88 -4.99
N LEU A 207 -7.66 -25.42 -3.95
CA LEU A 207 -7.90 -24.94 -2.56
C LEU A 207 -6.69 -24.18 -1.97
N SER A 208 -5.61 -23.96 -2.73
CA SER A 208 -4.43 -23.24 -2.26
C SER A 208 -4.49 -21.71 -2.41
N SER A 209 -5.55 -21.12 -2.99
CA SER A 209 -5.67 -19.66 -3.16
C SER A 209 -6.66 -18.97 -2.22
N LEU A 210 -7.16 -19.66 -1.19
CA LEU A 210 -8.18 -19.14 -0.26
C LEU A 210 -7.71 -18.99 1.19
N PHE A 211 -6.45 -19.32 1.50
CA PHE A 211 -5.83 -19.05 2.80
C PHE A 211 -4.70 -18.03 2.65
N GLY A 212 -5.07 -16.77 2.43
CA GLY A 212 -4.11 -15.70 2.26
C GLY A 212 -4.75 -14.32 2.27
N GLY A 213 -5.34 -13.93 3.41
CA GLY A 213 -5.66 -12.53 3.68
C GLY A 213 -7.04 -12.31 4.28
N GLY A 214 -7.06 -11.64 5.44
CA GLY A 214 -8.27 -10.97 5.93
C GLY A 214 -8.77 -11.43 7.29
N ALA A 215 -7.98 -11.21 8.34
CA ALA A 215 -8.54 -10.94 9.65
C ALA A 215 -9.21 -9.55 9.59
N ALA A 216 -10.54 -9.52 9.78
CA ALA A 216 -11.34 -8.46 10.39
C ALA A 216 -12.70 -8.32 9.70
N SER A 217 -13.75 -8.78 10.37
CA SER A 217 -14.82 -7.93 10.89
C SER A 217 -16.15 -8.69 10.89
N ALA A 218 -16.67 -8.87 12.10
CA ALA A 218 -17.97 -9.46 12.36
C ALA A 218 -19.08 -8.55 11.83
N ALA A 219 -20.05 -9.12 11.12
CA ALA A 219 -21.37 -8.53 10.97
C ALA A 219 -22.43 -9.63 10.80
N ALA A 220 -23.45 -9.56 11.66
CA ALA A 220 -24.58 -10.46 11.80
C ALA A 220 -25.50 -10.50 10.56
N PRO A 221 -26.32 -11.54 10.40
CA PRO A 221 -27.29 -11.63 9.31
C PRO A 221 -28.54 -10.79 9.66
N VAL A 222 -28.80 -9.75 8.88
CA VAL A 222 -30.10 -9.05 8.90
C VAL A 222 -30.88 -9.46 7.65
N ALA A 223 -32.14 -9.78 7.92
CA ALA A 223 -33.13 -10.29 7.01
C ALA A 223 -33.34 -9.42 5.76
N ALA A 224 -33.73 -10.10 4.69
CA ALA A 224 -34.15 -9.54 3.43
C ALA A 224 -35.34 -8.59 3.61
N GLU A 225 -35.18 -7.34 3.18
CA GLU A 225 -36.29 -6.47 2.83
C GLU A 225 -35.99 -5.80 1.49
N VAL A 226 -36.89 -6.07 0.55
CA VAL A 226 -36.90 -5.54 -0.81
C VAL A 226 -37.22 -4.04 -0.71
N ALA A 227 -36.23 -3.18 -0.96
CA ALA A 227 -36.44 -1.74 -1.13
C ALA A 227 -35.46 -1.18 -2.17
N THR A 228 -36.05 -0.72 -3.27
CA THR A 228 -35.74 0.45 -4.12
C THR A 228 -34.29 0.98 -4.15
N PRO A 229 -33.67 1.19 -5.33
CA PRO A 229 -32.33 1.75 -5.41
C PRO A 229 -32.27 3.18 -4.85
N PRO A 230 -31.33 3.51 -3.95
CA PRO A 230 -31.16 4.86 -3.46
C PRO A 230 -30.53 5.77 -4.53
N PRO A 231 -30.81 7.08 -4.50
CA PRO A 231 -30.17 8.06 -5.36
C PRO A 231 -28.66 8.12 -5.07
N VAL A 232 -27.87 8.17 -6.13
CA VAL A 232 -26.42 8.34 -6.13
C VAL A 232 -26.05 9.54 -5.27
N SER A 233 -25.52 9.28 -4.08
CA SER A 233 -24.88 10.28 -3.24
C SER A 233 -23.58 10.73 -3.93
N PRO A 234 -23.30 12.04 -4.05
CA PRO A 234 -22.01 12.51 -4.51
C PRO A 234 -20.91 12.08 -3.52
N PRO A 235 -19.68 11.81 -4.00
CA PRO A 235 -18.57 11.43 -3.13
C PRO A 235 -18.30 12.54 -2.12
N PRO A 236 -18.01 12.20 -0.84
CA PRO A 236 -17.65 13.19 0.16
C PRO A 236 -16.42 13.95 -0.33
N ALA A 237 -16.51 15.29 -0.26
CA ALA A 237 -15.37 16.16 -0.44
C ALA A 237 -14.29 15.75 0.56
N SER A 238 -13.25 15.11 0.07
CA SER A 238 -12.04 14.85 0.84
C SER A 238 -11.42 16.20 1.17
N GLU A 239 -11.61 16.65 2.40
CA GLU A 239 -10.84 17.73 3.01
C GLU A 239 -9.34 17.38 2.85
N PRO A 240 -8.51 18.30 2.31
CA PRO A 240 -7.09 18.07 2.23
C PRO A 240 -6.52 18.18 3.64
N SER A 241 -6.30 17.03 4.27
CA SER A 241 -5.46 16.93 5.47
C SER A 241 -4.13 17.63 5.16
N ALA A 242 -3.86 18.67 5.94
CA ALA A 242 -2.62 19.40 5.97
C ALA A 242 -1.47 18.41 6.18
N LEU A 243 -0.69 18.16 5.12
CA LEU A 243 0.62 17.56 5.25
C LEU A 243 1.59 18.67 5.59
N GLU A 244 2.06 18.59 6.84
CA GLU A 244 3.29 19.20 7.31
C GLU A 244 4.38 19.00 6.27
N SER A 245 4.80 20.13 5.72
CA SER A 245 5.95 20.29 4.86
C SER A 245 7.14 20.50 5.78
N ASP A 246 7.96 19.46 6.01
CA ASP A 246 9.30 19.65 6.51
C ASP A 246 10.35 19.08 5.54
N ARG A 247 10.98 20.04 4.86
CA ARG A 247 12.41 20.16 4.55
C ARG A 247 13.12 18.96 3.90
N ASP A 248 13.41 19.15 2.61
CA ASP A 248 14.69 18.73 2.06
C ASP A 248 15.44 19.94 1.49
N SER A 249 16.46 20.35 2.24
CA SER A 249 17.55 21.22 1.77
C SER A 249 18.63 20.37 1.10
N PRO A 250 19.33 20.92 0.09
CA PRO A 250 20.20 20.17 -0.79
C PRO A 250 21.57 19.88 -0.16
N LYS A 251 22.08 18.67 -0.42
CA LYS A 251 23.50 18.32 -0.32
C LYS A 251 24.34 19.28 -1.16
N GLY A 252 25.24 20.02 -0.49
CA GLY A 252 26.24 20.87 -1.12
C GLY A 252 27.30 21.33 -0.10
N SER A 253 28.34 20.51 0.06
CA SER A 253 29.66 20.78 0.65
C SER A 253 29.92 22.08 1.41
N ALA A 254 30.19 21.93 2.71
CA ALA A 254 31.38 22.53 3.31
C ALA A 254 31.88 21.60 4.41
N THR A 255 33.04 20.99 4.17
CA THR A 255 33.84 20.22 5.11
C THR A 255 34.30 21.16 6.23
N SER A 256 33.45 21.38 7.22
CA SER A 256 33.82 21.97 8.49
C SER A 256 34.39 20.86 9.35
N THR A 257 35.71 20.76 9.33
CA THR A 257 36.53 19.97 10.25
C THR A 257 36.41 20.58 11.64
N VAL A 258 35.27 20.39 12.29
CA VAL A 258 35.00 20.79 13.67
C VAL A 258 35.31 19.57 14.54
N LEU A 259 36.45 19.64 15.22
CA LEU A 259 36.77 18.97 16.48
C LEU A 259 36.05 17.63 16.70
N ARG A 260 36.55 16.64 15.98
CA ARG A 260 36.26 15.22 16.17
C ARG A 260 36.82 14.81 17.54
N SER A 261 35.98 14.93 18.57
CA SER A 261 36.24 14.33 19.88
C SER A 261 36.52 12.84 19.69
N GLU A 262 37.63 12.35 20.25
CA GLU A 262 38.17 11.00 20.10
C GLU A 262 37.31 9.88 20.74
N GLN A 263 36.00 10.09 20.86
CA GLN A 263 35.03 9.18 21.47
C GLN A 263 34.29 8.30 20.44
N GLU A 264 34.72 8.32 19.18
CA GLU A 264 34.06 7.64 18.05
C GLU A 264 34.43 6.16 17.90
N GLY A 265 35.33 5.64 18.75
CA GLY A 265 35.79 4.24 18.69
C GLY A 265 34.79 3.22 19.23
N ASP A 266 33.95 3.59 20.20
CA ASP A 266 33.10 2.64 20.93
C ASP A 266 31.64 2.60 20.47
N ALA A 267 31.18 3.63 19.74
CA ALA A 267 29.85 3.70 19.16
C ALA A 267 29.47 2.46 18.31
N PRO A 268 30.31 1.94 17.40
CA PRO A 268 29.96 0.76 16.61
C PRO A 268 29.84 -0.51 17.47
N ALA A 269 30.65 -0.62 18.54
CA ALA A 269 30.62 -1.77 19.43
C ALA A 269 29.36 -1.80 20.30
N ALA A 270 28.91 -0.63 20.78
CA ALA A 270 27.68 -0.49 21.55
C ALA A 270 26.44 -0.88 20.73
N LEU A 271 26.36 -0.39 19.49
CA LEU A 271 25.25 -0.70 18.58
C LEU A 271 25.21 -2.19 18.24
N ARG A 272 26.37 -2.80 17.98
CA ARG A 272 26.45 -4.24 17.69
C ARG A 272 26.00 -5.08 18.88
N ARG A 273 26.39 -4.72 20.11
CA ARG A 273 25.96 -5.41 21.34
C ARG A 273 24.45 -5.34 21.56
N LEU A 274 23.81 -4.24 21.18
CA LEU A 274 22.35 -4.09 21.27
C LEU A 274 21.62 -4.98 20.27
N LEU A 275 22.12 -5.08 19.03
CA LEU A 275 21.44 -5.79 17.93
C LEU A 275 21.74 -7.30 17.87
N GLN A 276 22.91 -7.73 18.35
CA GLN A 276 23.37 -9.12 18.28
C GLN A 276 22.42 -10.14 18.95
N PRO A 277 21.83 -9.89 20.14
CA PRO A 277 20.91 -10.85 20.77
C PRO A 277 19.66 -11.16 19.95
N VAL A 278 19.29 -10.27 19.03
CA VAL A 278 18.09 -10.40 18.18
C VAL A 278 18.43 -10.90 16.77
N GLY A 279 19.73 -11.01 16.46
CA GLY A 279 20.25 -11.38 15.14
C GLY A 279 20.03 -10.28 14.11
N LEU A 280 20.18 -9.01 14.52
CA LEU A 280 20.04 -7.82 13.66
C LEU A 280 21.37 -7.12 13.40
N ASP A 281 22.49 -7.73 13.79
CA ASP A 281 23.85 -7.19 13.67
C ASP A 281 24.28 -6.93 12.22
N VAL A 282 23.70 -7.64 11.26
CA VAL A 282 23.85 -7.39 9.81
C VAL A 282 23.44 -5.97 9.37
N TYR A 283 22.65 -5.25 10.17
CA TYR A 283 22.24 -3.87 9.85
C TYR A 283 23.13 -2.80 10.50
N THR A 284 24.10 -3.19 11.33
CA THR A 284 24.93 -2.25 12.11
C THR A 284 25.66 -1.25 11.21
N GLU A 285 26.32 -1.71 10.15
CA GLU A 285 27.06 -0.82 9.23
C GLU A 285 26.14 0.14 8.48
N ARG A 286 24.94 -0.32 8.09
CA ARG A 286 23.96 0.54 7.39
C ARG A 286 23.38 1.61 8.33
N LEU A 287 23.09 1.25 9.58
CA LEU A 287 22.63 2.20 10.58
C LEU A 287 23.67 3.27 10.85
N LEU A 288 24.94 2.88 11.03
CA LEU A 288 26.04 3.83 11.22
C LEU A 288 26.28 4.72 9.99
N ALA A 289 26.18 4.16 8.78
CA ALA A 289 26.33 4.93 7.55
C ALA A 289 25.27 6.04 7.39
N GLU A 290 24.06 5.79 7.92
CA GLU A 290 22.95 6.75 7.93
C GLU A 290 22.95 7.64 9.19
N GLY A 291 23.94 7.50 10.07
CA GLY A 291 24.09 8.32 11.28
C GLY A 291 23.22 7.89 12.47
N TYR A 292 22.67 6.68 12.45
CA TYR A 292 21.92 6.12 13.58
C TYR A 292 22.86 5.39 14.54
N ASP A 293 23.13 6.02 15.68
CA ASP A 293 23.80 5.42 16.82
C ASP A 293 22.79 4.84 17.83
N THR A 294 23.29 4.32 18.96
CA THR A 294 22.45 3.74 20.00
C THR A 294 21.50 4.75 20.65
N GLU A 295 21.88 6.02 20.74
CA GLU A 295 21.07 7.07 21.36
C GLU A 295 19.98 7.56 20.40
N ALA A 296 20.31 7.75 19.13
CA ALA A 296 19.35 8.07 18.08
C ALA A 296 18.27 6.99 18.01
N LEU A 297 18.63 5.70 18.11
CA LEU A 297 17.66 4.60 18.08
C LEU A 297 16.65 4.63 19.23
N THR A 298 17.03 5.09 20.44
CA THR A 298 16.09 5.17 21.57
C THR A 298 15.15 6.36 21.46
N MET A 299 15.59 7.43 20.80
CA MET A 299 14.82 8.66 20.57
C MET A 299 13.79 8.54 19.44
N LEU A 300 13.95 7.62 18.49
CA LEU A 300 13.03 7.51 17.36
C LEU A 300 11.61 7.14 17.81
N GLU A 301 10.60 7.86 17.33
CA GLU A 301 9.19 7.61 17.63
C GLU A 301 8.39 7.19 16.41
N GLY A 302 7.29 6.44 16.64
CA GLY A 302 6.23 6.14 15.67
C GLY A 302 6.66 5.98 14.21
N THR A 303 6.46 7.05 13.43
CA THR A 303 6.70 7.13 11.98
C THR A 303 8.19 7.14 11.62
N GLU A 304 9.04 7.78 12.41
CA GLU A 304 10.49 7.87 12.16
C GLU A 304 11.16 6.48 12.20
N ARG A 305 10.66 5.58 13.06
CA ARG A 305 11.10 4.18 13.07
C ARG A 305 10.83 3.47 11.76
N GLU A 306 9.65 3.69 11.17
CA GLU A 306 9.28 3.05 9.90
C GLU A 306 10.10 3.61 8.74
N GLU A 307 10.39 4.91 8.77
CA GLU A 307 11.27 5.56 7.79
C GLU A 307 12.70 5.03 7.89
N MET A 308 13.27 4.97 9.09
CA MET A 308 14.58 4.34 9.33
C MET A 308 14.60 2.89 8.82
N LEU A 309 13.57 2.08 9.13
CA LEU A 309 13.47 0.69 8.64
C LEU A 309 13.35 0.58 7.12
N LYS A 310 12.81 1.61 6.46
CA LYS A 310 12.73 1.71 5.00
C LYS A 310 14.08 2.10 4.40
N ILE A 311 14.78 3.06 5.01
CA ILE A 311 16.12 3.53 4.58
C ILE A 311 17.12 2.38 4.62
N ILE A 312 17.19 1.62 5.72
CA ILE A 312 18.12 0.48 5.84
C ILE A 312 17.71 -0.76 5.01
N GLN A 313 16.57 -0.69 4.32
CA GLN A 313 15.97 -1.79 3.54
C GLN A 313 15.78 -3.07 4.37
N CYS A 314 15.16 -2.93 5.53
CA CYS A 314 14.96 -4.05 6.45
C CYS A 314 13.97 -5.08 5.89
N LEU A 315 14.29 -6.37 6.01
CA LEU A 315 13.41 -7.46 5.58
C LEU A 315 12.13 -7.50 6.45
N PRO A 316 10.96 -7.91 5.91
CA PRO A 316 9.70 -7.87 6.64
C PRO A 316 9.73 -8.59 8.01
N GLY A 317 10.38 -9.75 8.08
CA GLY A 317 10.54 -10.49 9.36
C GLY A 317 11.47 -9.79 10.36
N HIS A 318 12.46 -9.05 9.87
CA HIS A 318 13.39 -8.30 10.71
C HIS A 318 12.77 -6.99 11.22
N LYS A 319 11.84 -6.38 10.47
CA LYS A 319 11.07 -5.21 10.93
C LYS A 319 10.33 -5.49 12.23
N VAL A 320 9.69 -6.66 12.34
CA VAL A 320 8.96 -7.06 13.56
C VAL A 320 9.91 -7.19 14.75
N LYS A 321 11.09 -7.78 14.54
CA LYS A 321 12.13 -7.90 15.56
C LYS A 321 12.67 -6.53 16.01
N PHE A 322 12.92 -5.63 15.06
CA PHE A 322 13.34 -4.25 15.34
C PHE A 322 12.30 -3.50 16.18
N ARG A 323 11.02 -3.54 15.78
CA ARG A 323 9.94 -2.90 16.54
C ARG A 323 9.90 -3.40 17.99
N LYS A 324 10.03 -4.72 18.19
CA LYS A 324 10.04 -5.32 19.52
C LYS A 324 11.26 -4.91 20.36
N LEU A 325 12.42 -4.78 19.73
CA LEU A 325 13.65 -4.31 20.40
C LEU A 325 13.53 -2.84 20.80
N LEU A 326 13.12 -1.97 19.89
CA LEU A 326 12.96 -0.53 20.14
C LEU A 326 11.84 -0.23 21.14
N TRP A 327 10.78 -1.06 21.17
CA TRP A 327 9.74 -0.94 22.19
C TRP A 327 10.27 -1.25 23.59
N ARG A 328 11.20 -2.20 23.73
CA ARG A 328 11.80 -2.58 25.03
C ARG A 328 12.80 -1.57 25.56
N SER A 329 13.45 -0.80 24.68
CA SER A 329 14.40 0.23 25.12
C SER A 329 13.72 1.51 25.61
N GLN A 330 12.41 1.64 25.40
CA GLN A 330 11.61 2.80 25.83
C GLN A 330 10.78 2.56 27.08
N SER A 331 10.69 1.30 27.53
CA SER A 331 10.11 0.92 28.82
C SER A 331 11.17 0.97 29.91
#